data_AF-A0A963JBM3-F1
#
_entry.id   AF-A0A963JBM3-F1
#
_cell.length_a   1.000
_cell.length_b   1.000
_cell.length_c   1.000
_cell.angle_alpha   90.00
_cell.angle_beta   90.00
_cell.angle_gamma   90.00
#
_symmetry.space_group_name_H-M   'P 1'
#
loop_
_entity.id
_entity.type
_entity.pdbx_description
1 polymer ?
#
loop_
_entity_poly.entity_id
_entity_poly.type
_entity_poly.pdbx_seq_one_letter_code
_entity_poly.pdbx_strand_id
1 'polypeptide(L)'
;KVSDETLSRLQEERRLMYVGITRAQRTLAVSWTKKRKKGREMVAAEPSRFIAEMALSAATAREDPREKLKALRAEFARKVAATPVAVP
;
A
#
# COMPACT_ATOMS: atom_id res chain seq x y z
N LYS A 1 -4.23 -7.88 34.02
CA LYS A 1 -2.92 -8.32 33.51
C LYS A 1 -3.16 -9.03 32.19
N VAL A 2 -2.55 -8.57 31.10
CA VAL A 2 -2.57 -9.31 29.82
C VAL A 2 -1.78 -10.59 30.04
N SER A 3 -2.35 -11.75 29.72
CA SER A 3 -1.67 -13.05 29.87
C SER A 3 -0.65 -13.27 28.76
N ASP A 4 0.37 -14.09 29.02
CA ASP A 4 1.41 -14.44 28.03
C ASP A 4 0.81 -15.08 26.77
N GLU A 5 -0.25 -15.87 26.92
CA GLU A 5 -0.99 -16.44 25.79
C GLU A 5 -1.64 -15.36 24.92
N THR A 6 -2.20 -14.32 25.53
CA THR A 6 -2.79 -13.19 24.80
C THR A 6 -1.71 -12.42 24.03
N LEU A 7 -0.53 -12.24 24.64
CA LEU A 7 0.61 -11.60 23.97
C LEU A 7 1.11 -12.45 22.80
N SER A 8 1.23 -13.77 22.98
CA SER A 8 1.66 -14.70 21.93
C SER A 8 0.70 -14.68 20.74
N ARG A 9 -0.62 -14.78 21.00
CA ARG A 9 -1.65 -14.67 19.95
C ARG A 9 -1.57 -13.34 19.21
N LEU A 10 -1.35 -12.24 19.94
CA LEU A 10 -1.21 -10.92 19.33
C LEU A 10 0.03 -10.81 18.43
N GLN A 11 1.15 -11.41 18.85
CA GLN A 11 2.38 -11.46 18.04
C GLN A 11 2.16 -12.30 16.77
N GLU A 12 1.40 -13.39 16.87
CA GLU A 12 1.07 -14.20 15.70
C GLU A 12 0.15 -13.45 14.72
N GLU A 13 -0.89 -12.78 15.20
CA GLU A 13 -1.75 -11.92 14.36
C GLU A 13 -0.94 -10.81 13.67
N ARG A 14 0.06 -10.25 14.35
CA ARG A 14 0.99 -9.26 13.78
C ARG A 14 1.82 -9.87 12.65
N ARG A 15 2.31 -11.10 12.80
CA ARG A 15 3.05 -11.82 11.74
C ARG A 15 2.16 -12.09 10.54
N LEU A 16 0.93 -12.53 10.76
CA LEU A 16 -0.05 -12.76 9.70
C LEU A 16 -0.33 -11.47 8.89
N MET A 17 -0.50 -10.34 9.58
CA MET A 17 -0.68 -9.05 8.92
C MET A 17 0.56 -8.67 8.09
N TYR A 18 1.77 -8.81 8.65
CA TYR A 18 3.02 -8.51 7.94
C TYR A 18 3.17 -9.33 6.65
N VAL A 19 2.87 -10.63 6.71
CA VAL A 19 2.89 -11.50 5.53
C VAL A 19 1.83 -11.05 4.51
N GLY A 20 0.63 -10.67 4.95
CA GLY A 20 -0.40 -10.13 4.07
C GLY A 20 0.04 -8.85 3.33
N ILE A 21 0.69 -7.93 4.03
CA ILE A 21 1.21 -6.67 3.46
C ILE A 21 2.31 -6.96 2.43
N THR A 22 3.30 -7.76 2.82
CA THR A 22 4.50 -8.02 1.99
C THR A 22 4.24 -8.93 0.79
N ARG A 23 3.08 -9.59 0.73
CA ARG A 23 2.63 -10.33 -0.47
C ARG A 23 2.18 -9.41 -1.61
N ALA A 24 1.78 -8.18 -1.32
CA ALA A 24 1.37 -7.24 -2.36
C ALA A 24 2.59 -6.69 -3.12
N GLN A 25 2.68 -6.94 -4.42
CA GLN A 25 3.82 -6.50 -5.24
C GLN A 25 3.74 -5.05 -5.71
N ARG A 26 2.52 -4.55 -5.99
CA ARG A 26 2.31 -3.23 -6.60
C ARG A 26 1.39 -2.35 -5.77
N THR A 27 0.24 -2.87 -5.40
CA THR A 27 -0.79 -2.11 -4.68
C THR A 27 -1.43 -2.98 -3.62
N LEU A 28 -1.58 -2.41 -2.43
CA LEU A 28 -2.28 -3.02 -1.32
C LEU A 28 -3.54 -2.19 -1.05
N ALA A 29 -4.71 -2.80 -1.16
CA ALA A 29 -5.98 -2.20 -0.78
C ALA A 29 -6.49 -2.90 0.48
N VAL A 30 -6.64 -2.14 1.57
CA VAL A 30 -7.17 -2.64 2.84
C VAL A 30 -8.54 -2.02 3.08
N SER A 31 -9.51 -2.85 3.45
CA SER A 31 -10.87 -2.40 3.77
C SER A 31 -11.35 -3.02 5.08
N TRP A 32 -12.27 -2.35 5.76
CA TRP A 32 -12.96 -2.85 6.94
C TRP A 32 -14.44 -2.43 6.90
N THR A 33 -15.29 -3.18 7.58
CA THR A 33 -16.72 -2.88 7.66
C THR A 33 -17.00 -1.99 8.87
N LYS A 34 -17.98 -1.07 8.76
CA LYS A 34 -18.41 -0.23 9.90
C LYS A 34 -19.31 -0.98 10.88
N LYS A 35 -20.10 -1.93 10.37
CA LYS A 35 -21.01 -2.78 11.14
C LYS A 35 -20.99 -4.18 10.56
N ARG A 36 -21.06 -5.19 11.43
CA ARG A 36 -21.15 -6.60 11.04
C ARG A 36 -22.25 -7.30 11.83
N LYS A 37 -22.91 -8.27 11.21
CA LYS A 37 -23.89 -9.11 11.88
C LYS A 37 -23.16 -10.12 12.78
N LYS A 38 -23.46 -10.12 14.07
CA LYS A 38 -22.95 -11.10 15.04
C LYS A 38 -24.16 -11.80 15.67
N GLY A 39 -24.46 -13.02 15.23
CA GLY A 39 -25.69 -13.72 15.62
C GLY A 39 -26.93 -12.98 15.12
N ARG A 40 -27.80 -12.55 16.04
CA ARG A 40 -29.03 -11.80 15.73
C ARG A 40 -28.85 -10.29 15.75
N GLU A 41 -27.68 -9.80 16.16
CA GLU A 41 -27.44 -8.36 16.38
C GLU A 41 -26.50 -7.75 15.33
N MET A 42 -26.70 -6.46 15.07
CA MET A 42 -25.79 -5.64 14.26
C MET A 42 -24.81 -4.92 15.18
N VAL A 43 -23.54 -5.30 15.13
CA VAL A 43 -22.49 -4.76 16.02
C VAL A 43 -21.57 -3.84 15.23
N ALA A 44 -21.17 -2.73 15.84
CA ALA A 44 -20.13 -1.86 15.29
C ALA A 44 -18.82 -2.64 15.17
N ALA A 45 -18.17 -2.54 14.01
CA ALA A 45 -16.88 -3.17 13.79
C ALA A 45 -15.80 -2.12 13.91
N GLU A 46 -14.80 -2.41 14.75
CA GLU A 46 -13.64 -1.56 14.95
C GLU A 46 -12.55 -1.91 13.93
N PRO A 47 -11.82 -0.91 13.41
CA PRO A 47 -10.69 -1.17 12.52
C PRO A 47 -9.59 -1.92 13.27
N SER A 48 -8.86 -2.79 12.55
CA SER A 48 -7.72 -3.51 13.13
C SER A 48 -6.65 -2.54 13.60
N ARG A 49 -6.10 -2.78 14.81
CA ARG A 49 -5.03 -1.96 15.39
C ARG A 49 -3.81 -1.83 14.46
N PHE A 50 -3.51 -2.87 13.69
CA PHE A 50 -2.36 -2.85 12.77
C PHE A 50 -2.56 -1.87 11.62
N ILE A 51 -3.80 -1.48 11.29
CA ILE A 51 -4.06 -0.45 10.26
C ILE A 51 -3.52 0.91 10.68
N ALA A 52 -3.68 1.28 11.96
CA ALA A 52 -3.13 2.51 12.49
C ALA A 52 -1.60 2.48 12.54
N GLU A 53 -1.02 1.33 12.92
CA GLU A 53 0.43 1.15 13.01
C GLU A 53 1.14 1.15 11.64
N MET A 54 0.45 0.76 10.56
CA MET A 54 1.02 0.74 9.21
C MET A 54 1.30 2.13 8.61
N ALA A 55 0.76 3.21 9.19
CA ALA A 55 0.88 4.57 8.66
C ALA A 55 0.49 4.70 7.16
N LEU A 56 -0.48 3.92 6.67
CA LEU A 56 -0.92 3.92 5.26
C LEU A 56 -1.36 5.30 4.73
N SER A 57 -1.70 6.24 5.62
CA SER A 57 -2.08 7.62 5.26
C SER A 57 -0.90 8.60 5.16
N ALA A 58 0.29 8.22 5.65
CA ALA A 58 1.50 9.02 5.51
C ALA A 58 2.02 8.87 4.08
N ALA A 59 1.42 9.65 3.17
CA ALA A 59 1.87 9.94 1.82
C ALA A 59 2.60 8.78 1.11
N THR A 60 1.84 7.90 0.44
CA THR A 60 2.42 7.25 -0.75
C THR A 60 2.96 8.38 -1.64
N ALA A 61 4.24 8.32 -2.00
CA ALA A 61 4.85 9.29 -2.89
C ALA A 61 3.99 9.35 -4.17
N ARG A 62 3.09 10.33 -4.25
CA ARG A 62 2.42 10.67 -5.50
C ARG A 62 3.53 11.20 -6.38
N GLU A 63 4.05 10.36 -7.27
CA GLU A 63 4.84 10.84 -8.39
C GLU A 63 4.02 11.94 -9.07
N ASP A 64 4.55 13.16 -9.11
CA ASP A 64 3.89 14.25 -9.79
C ASP A 64 3.81 13.89 -11.29
N PRO A 65 2.60 13.80 -11.88
CA PRO A 65 2.44 13.48 -13.30
C PRO A 65 3.27 14.40 -14.22
N ARG A 66 3.57 15.63 -13.78
CA ARG A 66 4.39 16.59 -14.51
C ARG A 66 5.85 16.19 -14.56
N GLU A 67 6.41 15.65 -13.47
CA GLU A 67 7.79 15.16 -13.45
C GLU A 67 7.95 13.95 -14.38
N LYS A 68 6.99 13.02 -14.35
CA LYS A 68 6.96 11.86 -15.26
C LYS A 68 6.92 12.29 -16.72
N LEU A 69 6.11 13.29 -17.05
CA LEU A 69 6.01 13.83 -18.40
C LEU A 69 7.27 14.59 -18.84
N LYS A 70 7.92 15.31 -17.93
CA LYS A 70 9.20 15.99 -18.18
C LYS A 70 10.33 14.98 -18.46
N ALA A 71 10.40 13.89 -17.69
CA ALA A 71 11.36 12.81 -17.90
C ALA A 71 11.16 12.13 -19.26
N LEU A 72 9.91 11.80 -19.62
CA LEU A 72 9.57 11.24 -20.94
C LEU A 72 10.00 12.15 -22.09
N ARG A 73 9.74 13.46 -22.00
CA ARG A 73 10.17 14.43 -23.03
C ARG A 73 11.70 14.50 -23.17
N ALA A 74 12.42 14.47 -22.05
CA ALA A 74 13.88 14.48 -22.06
C ALA A 74 14.46 13.21 -22.71
N GLU A 75 13.86 12.05 -22.47
CA GLU A 75 14.24 10.82 -23.16
C GLU A 75 13.98 10.88 -24.66
N PHE A 76 12.82 11.37 -25.10
CA PHE A 76 12.52 11.52 -26.52
C PHE A 76 13.49 12.48 -27.21
N ALA A 77 13.82 13.60 -26.57
CA ALA A 77 14.80 14.55 -27.11
C ALA A 77 16.19 13.92 -27.26
N ARG A 78 16.65 13.14 -26.27
CA ARG A 78 17.92 12.39 -26.36
C ARG A 78 17.91 11.38 -27.50
N LYS A 79 16.79 10.68 -27.71
CA LYS A 79 16.65 9.68 -28.76
C LYS A 79 16.71 10.30 -30.16
N VAL A 80 16.08 11.46 -30.34
CA VAL A 80 16.16 12.24 -31.59
C VAL A 80 17.59 12.69 -31.86
N ALA A 81 18.30 13.22 -30.85
CA ALA A 81 19.69 13.67 -31.01
C ALA A 81 20.69 12.52 -31.27
N ALA A 82 20.40 11.31 -30.76
CA ALA A 82 21.25 10.14 -30.94
C ALA A 82 20.97 9.36 -32.22
N THR A 83 19.91 9.70 -32.97
CA THR A 83 19.63 9.07 -34.27
C THR A 83 20.44 9.81 -35.34
N PRO A 84 21.50 9.23 -35.91
CA PRO A 84 22.22 9.87 -37.00
C PRO A 84 21.27 9.95 -38.20
N VAL A 85 21.01 11.16 -38.68
CA VAL A 85 20.29 11.39 -39.93
C VAL A 85 21.17 10.84 -41.05
N ALA A 86 20.85 9.64 -41.53
CA ALA A 86 21.41 9.12 -42.76
C ALA A 86 20.87 9.98 -43.90
N VAL A 87 21.70 10.90 -44.39
CA VAL A 87 21.41 11.73 -45.57
C VAL A 87 21.68 10.89 -46.82
N PRO A 88 20.74 10.81 -47.79
CA PRO A 88 20.97 10.13 -49.07
C PRO A 88 21.96 10.89 -49.96
#